data_AF-A0A7R9Z255-F1
#
_entry.id   AF-A0A7R9Z255-F1
#
_cell.length_a   1.000
_cell.length_b   1.000
_cell.length_c   1.000
_cell.angle_alpha   90.00
_cell.angle_beta   90.00
_cell.angle_gamma   90.00
#
_symmetry.space_group_name_H-M   'P 1'
#
loop_
_entity.id
_entity.type
_entity.pdbx_description
1 polymer ?
#
loop_
_entity_poly.entity_id
_entity_poly.type
_entity_poly.pdbx_seq_one_letter_code
_entity_poly.pdbx_strand_id
1 'polypeptide(L)'
;EGGTNEVPRAYFPSRTGCKVKLYQDAHTPAVPPVTDVTATNGDGPYDPPCLWLDTVAAIEAAEKFVYVCGWAVWDELPLRRPKSGGLPDAAVDGEDTLYDLLTRKAQSGVRVCVMAWEEKFSCDVAPCGLMGTHDHTMRNRFNGTNSGVKVFLCPRQKRKAERMMESAWAETTYTHHQKCVIVDAAPVEGSDSDKRRM
;
A
#
# COMPACT_ATOMS: atom_id res chain seq x y z
N GLU A 1 -18.67 36.10 -3.94
CA GLU A 1 -17.26 35.82 -4.31
C GLU A 1 -16.99 34.34 -4.03
N GLY A 2 -16.76 33.54 -5.06
CA GLY A 2 -16.57 32.08 -4.91
C GLY A 2 -15.10 31.76 -4.64
N GLY A 3 -14.71 31.74 -3.36
CA GLY A 3 -13.36 31.33 -2.97
C GLY A 3 -13.12 29.86 -3.30
N THR A 4 -12.00 29.56 -3.94
CA THR A 4 -11.56 28.17 -4.16
C THR A 4 -11.14 27.56 -2.83
N ASN A 5 -11.60 26.35 -2.51
CA ASN A 5 -11.11 25.56 -1.36
C ASN A 5 -9.68 25.01 -1.56
N GLU A 6 -8.92 25.58 -2.51
CA GLU A 6 -7.58 25.14 -2.84
C GLU A 6 -6.59 25.65 -1.78
N VAL A 7 -5.75 24.75 -1.30
CA VAL A 7 -4.69 25.09 -0.35
C VAL A 7 -3.58 25.81 -1.11
N PRO A 8 -3.28 27.09 -0.81
CA PRO A 8 -2.28 27.84 -1.54
C PRO A 8 -0.87 27.29 -1.28
N ARG A 9 -0.01 27.32 -2.30
CA ARG A 9 1.41 26.89 -2.24
C ARG A 9 1.61 25.39 -1.94
N ALA A 10 0.63 24.54 -2.23
CA ALA A 10 0.83 23.09 -2.23
C ALA A 10 1.62 22.63 -3.48
N TYR A 11 2.39 21.55 -3.37
CA TYR A 11 3.14 20.99 -4.50
C TYR A 11 2.22 20.40 -5.59
N PHE A 12 1.13 19.76 -5.17
CA PHE A 12 0.13 19.22 -6.08
C PHE A 12 -1.11 20.13 -6.10
N PRO A 13 -1.63 20.48 -7.30
CA PRO A 13 -2.86 21.28 -7.41
C PRO A 13 -4.09 20.44 -7.09
N SER A 14 -5.20 21.11 -6.79
CA SER A 14 -6.50 20.45 -6.62
C SER A 14 -6.95 19.72 -7.89
N ARG A 15 -7.61 18.56 -7.73
CA ARG A 15 -8.16 17.76 -8.83
C ARG A 15 -9.66 17.55 -8.59
N THR A 16 -10.47 17.71 -9.63
CA THR A 16 -11.91 17.48 -9.61
C THR A 16 -12.27 16.17 -10.32
N GLY A 17 -13.47 15.65 -10.06
CA GLY A 17 -13.92 14.37 -10.63
C GLY A 17 -13.21 13.14 -10.05
N CYS A 18 -12.61 13.27 -8.87
CA CYS A 18 -12.01 12.15 -8.14
C CYS A 18 -13.09 11.32 -7.43
N LYS A 19 -12.89 10.00 -7.36
CA LYS A 19 -13.64 9.12 -6.48
C LYS A 19 -12.77 8.78 -5.28
N VAL A 20 -13.24 9.11 -4.08
CA VAL A 20 -12.54 8.82 -2.82
C VAL A 20 -13.30 7.72 -2.10
N LYS A 21 -12.57 6.69 -1.68
CA LYS A 21 -13.09 5.60 -0.83
C LYS A 21 -12.42 5.73 0.53
N LEU A 22 -13.23 5.83 1.58
CA LEU A 22 -12.76 5.99 2.96
C LEU A 22 -12.78 4.63 3.64
N TYR A 23 -11.67 4.26 4.26
CA TYR A 23 -11.53 3.00 4.95
C TYR A 23 -11.47 3.21 6.45
N GLN A 24 -12.27 2.44 7.19
CA GLN A 24 -12.19 2.34 8.63
C GLN A 24 -11.44 1.05 8.98
N ASP A 25 -10.23 1.17 9.51
CA ASP A 25 -9.35 0.03 9.78
C ASP A 25 -8.96 -0.76 8.49
N ALA A 26 -8.20 -1.84 8.68
CA ALA A 26 -7.77 -2.74 7.61
C ALA A 26 -8.92 -3.59 7.04
N HIS A 27 -9.84 -3.98 7.93
CA HIS A 27 -11.00 -4.80 7.63
C HIS A 27 -12.17 -4.29 8.46
N THR A 28 -13.22 -3.83 7.79
CA THR A 28 -14.43 -3.32 8.43
C THR A 28 -15.56 -4.32 8.19
N PRO A 29 -16.11 -4.97 9.22
CA PRO A 29 -17.29 -5.81 9.06
C PRO A 29 -18.53 -4.94 8.81
N ALA A 30 -19.41 -5.36 7.90
CA ALA A 30 -20.71 -4.76 7.68
C ALA A 30 -21.71 -5.18 8.78
N VAL A 31 -21.49 -4.69 10.00
CA VAL A 31 -22.33 -4.96 11.17
C VAL A 31 -22.60 -3.65 11.95
N PRO A 32 -23.64 -3.59 12.80
CA PRO A 32 -23.90 -2.44 13.66
C PRO A 32 -22.68 -2.10 14.55
N PRO A 33 -22.39 -0.80 14.81
CA PRO A 33 -23.17 0.37 14.40
C PRO A 33 -22.84 0.91 13.00
N VAL A 34 -21.92 0.27 12.24
CA VAL A 34 -21.48 0.77 10.92
C VAL A 34 -22.64 0.78 9.92
N THR A 35 -23.48 -0.27 9.96
CA THR A 35 -24.66 -0.42 9.09
C THR A 35 -25.90 0.33 9.59
N ASP A 36 -25.84 1.00 10.75
CA ASP A 36 -26.98 1.78 11.28
C ASP A 36 -27.14 3.12 10.53
N VAL A 37 -26.16 3.49 9.71
CA VAL A 37 -26.17 4.68 8.85
C VAL A 37 -26.76 4.32 7.49
N THR A 38 -27.59 5.18 6.90
CA THR A 38 -28.10 4.99 5.54
C THR A 38 -27.02 5.32 4.50
N ALA A 39 -26.93 4.53 3.44
CA ALA A 39 -26.05 4.81 2.31
C ALA A 39 -26.41 6.16 1.66
N THR A 40 -25.41 6.80 1.04
CA THR A 40 -25.56 8.16 0.46
C THR A 40 -26.52 8.25 -0.71
N ASN A 41 -26.78 7.14 -1.41
CA ASN A 41 -27.80 7.01 -2.45
C ASN A 41 -29.21 6.76 -1.90
N GLY A 42 -29.36 6.52 -0.59
CA GLY A 42 -30.64 6.20 0.04
C GLY A 42 -31.07 4.73 -0.08
N ASP A 43 -30.31 3.90 -0.78
CA ASP A 43 -30.67 2.50 -1.08
C ASP A 43 -30.20 1.54 0.04
N GLY A 44 -30.69 1.77 1.26
CA GLY A 44 -30.46 0.86 2.39
C GLY A 44 -29.27 1.22 3.28
N PRO A 45 -28.78 0.26 4.10
CA PRO A 45 -27.70 0.51 5.05
C PRO A 45 -26.36 0.78 4.34
N TYR A 46 -25.51 1.57 4.97
CA TYR A 46 -24.15 1.83 4.52
C TYR A 46 -23.34 0.53 4.49
N ASP A 47 -22.77 0.23 3.33
CA ASP A 47 -21.86 -0.89 3.14
C ASP A 47 -20.40 -0.40 3.24
N PRO A 48 -19.68 -0.69 4.34
CA PRO A 48 -18.32 -0.20 4.52
C PRO A 48 -17.33 -0.92 3.57
N PRO A 49 -16.43 -0.18 2.90
CA PRO A 49 -15.39 -0.81 2.10
C PRO A 49 -14.33 -1.45 2.99
N CYS A 50 -13.67 -2.50 2.48
CA CYS A 50 -12.61 -3.21 3.19
C CYS A 50 -11.25 -2.95 2.55
N LEU A 51 -10.37 -2.21 3.24
CA LEU A 51 -9.08 -1.77 2.70
C LEU A 51 -8.23 -2.91 2.15
N TRP A 52 -8.06 -3.99 2.91
CA TRP A 52 -7.17 -5.08 2.49
C TRP A 52 -7.73 -5.87 1.32
N LEU A 53 -9.04 -6.16 1.32
CA LEU A 53 -9.69 -6.86 0.21
C LEU A 53 -9.67 -6.01 -1.07
N ASP A 54 -9.95 -4.70 -0.95
CA ASP A 54 -9.87 -3.77 -2.08
C ASP A 54 -8.43 -3.64 -2.60
N THR A 55 -7.43 -3.65 -1.71
CA THR A 55 -6.00 -3.60 -2.09
C THR A 55 -5.60 -4.87 -2.84
N VAL A 56 -6.01 -6.05 -2.37
CA VAL A 56 -5.76 -7.32 -3.07
C VAL A 56 -6.42 -7.30 -4.44
N ALA A 57 -7.71 -6.95 -4.51
CA ALA A 57 -8.43 -6.88 -5.77
C ALA A 57 -7.78 -5.91 -6.76
N ALA A 58 -7.31 -4.75 -6.28
CA ALA A 58 -6.61 -3.76 -7.11
C ALA A 58 -5.26 -4.29 -7.64
N ILE A 59 -4.48 -4.98 -6.81
CA ILE A 59 -3.21 -5.60 -7.24
C ILE A 59 -3.47 -6.75 -8.21
N GLU A 60 -4.50 -7.57 -7.97
CA GLU A 60 -4.88 -8.67 -8.85
C GLU A 60 -5.30 -8.18 -10.23
N ALA A 61 -6.06 -7.08 -10.28
CA ALA A 61 -6.54 -6.46 -11.52
C ALA A 61 -5.47 -5.67 -12.29
N ALA A 62 -4.35 -5.30 -11.67
CA ALA A 62 -3.30 -4.51 -12.31
C ALA A 62 -2.64 -5.27 -13.49
N GLU A 63 -2.43 -4.60 -14.63
CA GLU A 63 -1.87 -5.23 -15.84
C GLU A 63 -0.50 -4.67 -16.22
N LYS A 64 -0.12 -3.50 -15.71
CA LYS A 64 1.08 -2.76 -16.15
C LYS A 64 2.06 -2.56 -15.02
N PHE A 65 1.62 -2.07 -13.87
CA PHE A 65 2.50 -1.83 -12.73
C PHE A 65 1.80 -1.91 -11.38
N VAL A 66 2.59 -2.27 -10.36
CA VAL A 66 2.25 -2.22 -8.95
C VAL A 66 3.41 -1.58 -8.20
N TYR A 67 3.18 -0.43 -7.57
CA TYR A 67 4.17 0.27 -6.76
C TYR A 67 3.71 0.33 -5.30
N VAL A 68 4.57 -0.15 -4.40
CA VAL A 68 4.31 -0.15 -2.96
C VAL A 68 5.37 0.70 -2.28
N CYS A 69 4.95 1.62 -1.42
CA CYS A 69 5.85 2.35 -0.53
C CYS A 69 5.38 2.14 0.91
N GLY A 70 6.32 1.81 1.80
CA GLY A 70 6.02 1.57 3.20
C GLY A 70 7.16 1.98 4.13
N TRP A 71 6.81 2.39 5.34
CA TRP A 71 7.77 2.46 6.44
C TRP A 71 8.30 1.06 6.81
N ALA A 72 7.39 0.08 6.83
CA ALA A 72 7.69 -1.34 6.90
C ALA A 72 6.77 -2.06 5.90
N VAL A 73 7.29 -3.11 5.27
CA VAL A 73 6.53 -3.98 4.36
C VAL A 73 6.81 -5.40 4.78
N TRP A 74 5.80 -6.06 5.35
CA TRP A 74 5.91 -7.44 5.80
C TRP A 74 5.38 -8.37 4.72
N ASP A 75 6.29 -9.13 4.11
CA ASP A 75 6.04 -9.99 2.97
C ASP A 75 5.21 -11.25 3.32
N GLU A 76 5.27 -11.70 4.58
CA GLU A 76 4.49 -12.85 5.06
C GLU A 76 3.05 -12.48 5.47
N LEU A 77 2.68 -11.20 5.40
CA LEU A 77 1.36 -10.74 5.83
C LEU A 77 0.25 -11.36 4.96
N PRO A 78 -0.68 -12.15 5.53
CA PRO A 78 -1.89 -12.56 4.81
C PRO A 78 -2.88 -11.39 4.77
N LEU A 79 -3.19 -10.92 3.56
CA LEU A 79 -4.15 -9.83 3.34
C LEU A 79 -5.59 -10.34 3.34
N ARG A 80 -5.80 -11.59 2.94
CA ARG A 80 -7.06 -12.31 3.10
C ARG A 80 -6.95 -13.17 4.36
N ARG A 81 -7.81 -12.92 5.35
CA ARG A 81 -7.80 -13.66 6.61
C ARG A 81 -9.09 -14.46 6.75
N PRO A 82 -9.04 -15.71 7.25
CA PRO A 82 -10.23 -16.44 7.65
C PRO A 82 -11.02 -15.61 8.67
N LYS A 83 -12.35 -15.61 8.57
CA LYS A 83 -13.19 -15.06 9.64
C LYS A 83 -12.95 -15.91 10.90
N SER A 84 -12.31 -15.36 11.92
CA SER A 84 -12.26 -16.01 13.23
C SER A 84 -13.70 -16.07 13.79
N GLY A 85 -14.31 -17.26 13.83
CA GLY A 85 -15.64 -17.41 14.45
C GLY A 85 -16.63 -18.40 13.84
N GLY A 86 -16.25 -19.24 12.87
CA GLY A 86 -17.10 -20.39 12.47
C GLY A 86 -18.44 -20.03 11.79
N LEU A 87 -18.57 -18.84 11.21
CA LEU A 87 -19.71 -18.51 10.36
C LEU A 87 -19.51 -19.17 8.98
N PRO A 88 -20.43 -20.05 8.54
CA PRO A 88 -20.37 -20.71 7.25
C PRO A 88 -20.94 -19.76 6.19
N ASP A 89 -20.07 -19.01 5.53
CA ASP A 89 -20.21 -18.60 4.12
C ASP A 89 -19.18 -17.52 3.80
N ALA A 90 -18.00 -18.01 3.45
CA ALA A 90 -17.11 -17.52 2.41
C ALA A 90 -15.87 -18.41 2.51
N ALA A 91 -15.77 -19.43 1.67
CA ALA A 91 -14.48 -20.05 1.40
C ALA A 91 -13.56 -18.92 0.91
N VAL A 92 -12.68 -18.44 1.77
CA VAL A 92 -11.62 -17.54 1.34
C VAL A 92 -10.58 -18.44 0.71
N ASP A 93 -10.74 -18.69 -0.59
CA ASP A 93 -9.71 -19.35 -1.38
C ASP A 93 -8.42 -18.50 -1.28
N GLY A 94 -7.42 -19.07 -0.62
CA GLY A 94 -6.04 -18.59 -0.59
C GLY A 94 -5.64 -17.84 0.69
N GLU A 95 -4.74 -18.45 1.47
CA GLU A 95 -3.85 -17.80 2.43
C GLU A 95 -2.68 -17.11 1.68
N ASP A 96 -2.98 -16.36 0.61
CA ASP A 96 -1.93 -15.71 -0.18
C ASP A 96 -1.27 -14.61 0.67
N THR A 97 0.03 -14.75 0.92
CA THR A 97 0.83 -13.71 1.54
C THR A 97 1.05 -12.55 0.57
N LEU A 98 1.45 -11.39 1.09
CA LEU A 98 1.87 -10.27 0.23
C LEU A 98 2.99 -10.69 -0.75
N TYR A 99 3.91 -11.55 -0.29
CA TYR A 99 4.95 -12.13 -1.13
C TYR A 99 4.37 -12.90 -2.32
N ASP A 100 3.42 -13.80 -2.08
CA ASP A 100 2.83 -14.65 -3.12
C ASP A 100 2.09 -13.81 -4.16
N LEU A 101 1.30 -12.84 -3.68
CA LEU A 101 0.55 -11.92 -4.53
C LEU A 101 1.47 -11.10 -5.44
N LEU A 102 2.49 -10.44 -4.88
CA LEU A 102 3.40 -9.59 -5.65
C LEU A 102 4.26 -10.41 -6.63
N THR A 103 4.73 -11.58 -6.21
CA THR A 103 5.51 -12.51 -7.05
C THR A 103 4.68 -12.99 -8.23
N ARG A 104 3.44 -13.43 -8.00
CA ARG A 104 2.52 -13.86 -9.07
C ARG A 104 2.27 -12.75 -10.09
N LYS A 105 2.06 -11.52 -9.63
CA LYS A 105 1.90 -10.37 -10.54
C LYS A 105 3.17 -10.09 -11.34
N ALA A 106 4.34 -10.09 -10.71
CA ALA A 106 5.61 -9.90 -11.41
C ALA A 106 5.87 -10.98 -12.47
N GLN A 107 5.56 -12.25 -12.15
CA GLN A 107 5.67 -13.37 -13.09
C GLN A 107 4.69 -13.28 -14.27
N SER A 108 3.52 -12.65 -14.08
CA SER A 108 2.58 -12.36 -15.17
C SER A 108 3.03 -11.21 -16.10
N GLY A 109 4.21 -10.63 -15.87
CA GLY A 109 4.78 -9.56 -16.70
C GLY A 109 4.47 -8.14 -16.19
N VAL A 110 3.76 -8.00 -15.08
CA VAL A 110 3.46 -6.70 -14.45
C VAL A 110 4.73 -6.16 -13.78
N ARG A 111 5.01 -4.87 -13.93
CA ARG A 111 6.14 -4.24 -13.23
C ARG A 111 5.82 -4.06 -11.75
N VAL A 112 6.47 -4.82 -10.88
CA VAL A 112 6.30 -4.68 -9.43
C VAL A 112 7.53 -4.02 -8.80
N CYS A 113 7.34 -2.90 -8.10
CA CYS A 113 8.40 -2.22 -7.35
C CYS A 113 7.96 -1.93 -5.91
N VAL A 114 8.82 -2.28 -4.96
CA VAL A 114 8.60 -2.06 -3.52
C VAL A 114 9.68 -1.11 -3.01
N MET A 115 9.28 0.00 -2.40
CA MET A 115 10.15 0.92 -1.69
C MET A 115 9.88 0.79 -0.19
N ALA A 116 10.83 0.25 0.57
CA ALA A 116 10.78 0.22 2.03
C ALA A 116 11.78 1.21 2.60
N TRP A 117 11.50 1.76 3.79
CA TRP A 117 12.51 2.51 4.53
C TRP A 117 13.63 1.56 4.95
N GLU A 118 14.89 1.95 4.70
CA GLU A 118 16.06 1.22 5.18
C GLU A 118 16.34 1.63 6.62
N GLU A 119 16.17 0.70 7.55
CA GLU A 119 16.48 0.93 8.96
C GLU A 119 17.98 0.73 9.19
N LYS A 120 18.70 1.78 9.61
CA LYS A 120 20.17 1.74 9.77
C LYS A 120 20.69 0.67 10.74
N PHE A 121 19.87 0.25 11.69
CA PHE A 121 20.20 -0.81 12.66
C PHE A 121 19.74 -2.21 12.21
N SER A 122 19.04 -2.30 11.08
CA SER A 122 18.79 -3.58 10.42
C SER A 122 20.11 -4.06 9.81
N CYS A 123 20.59 -5.21 10.28
CA CYS A 123 21.82 -5.82 9.81
C CYS A 123 21.62 -7.33 9.71
N ASP A 124 22.55 -8.04 9.06
CA ASP A 124 22.43 -9.49 8.85
C ASP A 124 22.28 -10.29 10.17
N VAL A 125 22.65 -9.71 11.31
CA VAL A 125 22.54 -10.30 12.65
C VAL A 125 21.21 -9.95 13.34
N ALA A 126 20.55 -8.85 12.94
CA ALA A 126 19.25 -8.41 13.42
C ALA A 126 18.37 -7.92 12.25
N PRO A 127 17.97 -8.83 11.33
CA PRO A 127 17.37 -8.45 10.05
C PRO A 127 15.92 -7.96 10.16
N CYS A 128 15.31 -8.08 11.35
CA CYS A 128 14.05 -7.44 11.67
C CYS A 128 14.21 -5.95 12.05
N GLY A 129 15.44 -5.46 12.21
CA GLY A 129 15.71 -4.13 12.76
C GLY A 129 15.37 -4.04 14.26
N LEU A 130 15.77 -2.93 14.89
CA LEU A 130 15.38 -2.62 16.26
C LEU A 130 13.88 -2.28 16.34
N MET A 131 13.31 -1.80 15.23
CA MET A 131 11.93 -1.34 15.14
C MET A 131 10.98 -2.35 14.48
N GLY A 132 11.45 -3.57 14.16
CA GLY A 132 10.60 -4.61 13.57
C GLY A 132 10.17 -4.31 12.12
N THR A 133 11.04 -3.70 11.32
CA THR A 133 10.74 -3.28 9.93
C THR A 133 10.82 -4.41 8.90
N HIS A 134 11.57 -5.49 9.20
CA HIS A 134 11.76 -6.67 8.34
C HIS A 134 12.30 -6.37 6.93
N ASP A 135 12.93 -5.22 6.73
CA ASP A 135 13.37 -4.70 5.43
C ASP A 135 14.41 -5.57 4.73
N HIS A 136 15.43 -6.05 5.45
CA HIS A 136 16.48 -6.93 4.92
C HIS A 136 15.96 -8.34 4.62
N THR A 137 15.17 -8.93 5.52
CA THR A 137 14.56 -10.26 5.31
C THR A 137 13.66 -10.26 4.08
N MET A 138 12.80 -9.26 3.96
CA MET A 138 11.89 -9.10 2.82
C MET A 138 12.66 -8.92 1.50
N ARG A 139 13.68 -8.04 1.47
CA ARG A 139 14.53 -7.86 0.28
C ARG A 139 15.23 -9.16 -0.13
N ASN A 140 15.81 -9.86 0.83
CA ASN A 140 16.56 -11.09 0.57
C ASN A 140 15.66 -12.18 0.00
N ARG A 141 14.43 -12.30 0.51
CA ARG A 141 13.45 -13.25 -0.02
C ARG A 141 13.10 -12.92 -1.48
N PHE A 142 12.72 -11.69 -1.80
CA PHE A 142 12.36 -11.30 -3.17
C PHE A 142 13.53 -11.44 -4.16
N ASN A 143 14.75 -11.10 -3.74
CA ASN A 143 15.93 -11.22 -4.60
C ASN A 143 16.39 -12.68 -4.78
N GLY A 144 16.19 -13.53 -3.76
CA GLY A 144 16.64 -14.92 -3.78
C GLY A 144 15.78 -15.88 -4.61
N THR A 145 14.53 -15.52 -4.95
CA THR A 145 13.53 -16.47 -5.47
C THR A 145 13.14 -16.29 -6.94
N ASN A 146 13.89 -15.54 -7.75
CA ASN A 146 13.48 -15.17 -9.11
C ASN A 146 12.04 -14.60 -9.17
N SER A 147 11.65 -13.84 -8.15
CA SER A 147 10.29 -13.32 -7.99
C SER A 147 9.88 -12.32 -9.08
N GLY A 148 10.86 -11.68 -9.74
CA GLY A 148 10.63 -10.58 -10.68
C GLY A 148 10.28 -9.24 -10.00
N VAL A 149 10.09 -9.23 -8.68
CA VAL A 149 9.79 -8.04 -7.88
C VAL A 149 11.09 -7.26 -7.64
N LYS A 150 11.04 -5.93 -7.84
CA LYS A 150 12.19 -5.05 -7.57
C LYS A 150 12.03 -4.37 -6.22
N VAL A 151 12.88 -4.70 -5.26
CA VAL A 151 12.87 -4.11 -3.92
C VAL A 151 13.96 -3.04 -3.79
N PHE A 152 13.60 -1.85 -3.32
CA PHE A 152 14.47 -0.73 -3.04
C PHE A 152 14.38 -0.38 -1.55
N LEU A 153 15.48 -0.54 -0.82
CA LEU A 153 15.61 -0.02 0.53
C LEU A 153 16.09 1.43 0.44
N CYS A 154 15.38 2.34 1.08
CA CYS A 154 15.61 3.78 0.96
C CYS A 154 15.91 4.39 2.33
N PRO A 155 17.19 4.70 2.62
CA PRO A 155 17.56 5.37 3.85
C PRO A 155 17.13 6.83 3.80
N ARG A 156 16.72 7.38 4.95
CA ARG A 156 16.31 8.79 5.02
C ARG A 156 17.53 9.68 5.19
N GLN A 157 17.95 10.34 4.11
CA GLN A 157 19.11 11.22 4.12
C GLN A 157 18.73 12.71 4.08
N LYS A 158 19.54 13.56 4.73
CA LYS A 158 19.43 15.03 4.69
C LYS A 158 20.16 15.55 3.44
N ARG A 159 19.46 16.33 2.60
CA ARG A 159 19.99 16.85 1.30
C ARG A 159 21.27 17.69 1.42
N LYS A 160 21.49 18.33 2.57
CA LYS A 160 22.69 19.12 2.89
C LYS A 160 23.09 18.83 4.34
N ALA A 161 23.70 17.68 4.59
CA ALA A 161 24.38 17.46 5.86
C ALA A 161 25.78 18.11 5.74
N GLU A 162 25.98 19.24 6.41
CA GLU A 162 27.29 19.93 6.41
C GLU A 162 28.33 19.18 7.26
N ARG A 163 27.87 18.25 8.11
CA ARG A 163 28.70 17.46 9.03
C ARG A 163 28.31 15.98 8.99
N MET A 164 29.30 15.09 8.98
CA MET A 164 29.12 13.64 9.00
C MET A 164 28.23 13.16 10.15
N MET A 165 28.39 13.76 11.33
CA MET A 165 27.56 13.46 12.50
C MET A 165 26.09 13.79 12.23
N GLU A 166 25.77 14.95 11.64
CA GLU A 166 24.37 15.29 11.33
C GLU A 166 23.71 14.34 10.33
N SER A 167 24.45 13.84 9.33
CA SER A 167 23.93 12.81 8.42
C SER A 167 23.64 11.52 9.19
N ALA A 168 24.56 11.11 10.06
CA ALA A 168 24.40 9.90 10.84
C ALA A 168 23.21 9.97 11.80
N TRP A 169 22.95 11.13 12.42
CA TRP A 169 21.77 11.36 13.26
C TRP A 169 20.48 11.43 12.45
N ALA A 170 20.50 12.04 11.26
CA ALA A 170 19.30 12.13 10.42
C ALA A 170 18.85 10.74 9.92
N GLU A 171 19.81 9.88 9.57
CA GLU A 171 19.55 8.51 9.13
C GLU A 171 19.01 7.59 10.24
N THR A 172 19.29 7.89 11.51
CA THR A 172 18.77 7.12 12.66
C THR A 172 17.44 7.64 13.19
N THR A 173 17.11 8.91 12.99
CA THR A 173 15.95 9.55 13.63
C THR A 173 14.80 9.85 12.68
N TYR A 174 15.07 10.09 11.40
CA TYR A 174 14.03 10.33 10.40
C TYR A 174 13.79 9.10 9.54
N THR A 175 12.55 8.95 9.06
CA THR A 175 12.14 7.77 8.29
C THR A 175 11.40 8.17 7.02
N HIS A 176 11.35 7.27 6.04
CA HIS A 176 10.36 7.32 4.99
C HIS A 176 9.05 6.73 5.55
N HIS A 177 8.13 7.59 6.02
CA HIS A 177 6.92 7.15 6.72
C HIS A 177 5.67 6.97 5.82
N GLN A 178 5.84 7.15 4.51
CA GLN A 178 4.78 7.05 3.51
C GLN A 178 4.25 5.61 3.45
N LYS A 179 2.93 5.47 3.25
CA LYS A 179 2.23 4.19 3.07
C LYS A 179 1.34 4.34 1.86
N CYS A 180 1.72 3.76 0.73
CA CYS A 180 0.92 3.83 -0.49
C CYS A 180 1.05 2.57 -1.33
N VAL A 181 -0.05 2.20 -1.98
CA VAL A 181 -0.09 1.22 -3.06
C VAL A 181 -0.66 1.96 -4.27
N ILE A 182 0.06 1.91 -5.39
CA ILE A 182 -0.33 2.57 -6.64
C ILE A 182 -0.33 1.48 -7.71
N VAL A 183 -1.45 1.32 -8.39
CA VAL A 183 -1.62 0.34 -9.46
C VAL A 183 -2.14 1.03 -10.72
N ASP A 184 -2.01 0.39 -11.88
CA ASP A 184 -2.82 0.79 -13.03
C ASP A 184 -4.27 0.30 -12.88
N ALA A 185 -5.20 1.07 -13.46
CA ALA A 185 -6.61 0.75 -13.49
C ALA A 185 -7.13 0.74 -14.93
N ALA A 186 -8.15 -0.09 -15.17
CA ALA A 186 -8.82 -0.15 -16.47
C ALA A 186 -9.45 1.21 -16.85
N PRO A 187 -9.53 1.53 -18.15
CA PRO A 187 -10.29 2.69 -18.61
C PRO A 187 -11.76 2.56 -18.19
N VAL A 188 -12.36 3.66 -17.75
CA VAL A 188 -13.82 3.70 -17.56
C VAL A 188 -14.46 3.85 -18.95
N GLU A 189 -15.53 3.12 -19.23
CA GLU A 189 -16.27 3.25 -20.49
C GLU A 189 -16.64 4.73 -20.75
N GLY A 190 -16.31 5.22 -21.95
CA GLY A 190 -16.56 6.61 -22.35
C GLY A 190 -15.49 7.63 -21.93
N SER A 191 -14.39 7.19 -21.31
CA SER A 191 -13.25 8.08 -21.02
C SER A 191 -12.18 8.06 -22.12
N ASP A 192 -11.59 9.22 -22.37
CA ASP A 192 -10.52 9.45 -23.35
C ASP A 192 -9.30 8.57 -23.03
N SER A 193 -8.96 7.65 -23.95
CA SER A 193 -7.98 6.56 -23.75
C SER A 193 -6.55 7.04 -23.51
N ASP A 194 -6.26 8.31 -23.79
CA ASP A 194 -4.93 8.91 -23.67
C ASP A 194 -4.60 9.45 -22.26
N LYS A 195 -5.56 9.46 -21.34
CA LYS A 195 -5.30 9.93 -19.96
C LYS A 195 -4.88 8.76 -19.08
N ARG A 196 -3.58 8.69 -18.75
CA ARG A 196 -3.07 7.82 -17.69
C ARG A 196 -3.79 8.13 -16.38
N ARG A 197 -4.59 7.18 -15.91
CA ARG A 197 -5.18 7.20 -14.58
C ARG A 197 -4.40 6.24 -13.69
N MET A 198 -4.10 6.72 -12.50
CA MET A 198 -3.57 5.98 -11.35
C MET A 198 -4.70 5.84 -10.34
#